data_AF-A0A9K3D866-F1
#
_entry.id   AF-A0A9K3D866-F1
#
_cell.length_a   1.000
_cell.length_b   1.000
_cell.length_c   1.000
_cell.angle_alpha   90.00
_cell.angle_beta   90.00
_cell.angle_gamma   90.00
#
_symmetry.space_group_name_H-M   'P 1'
#
loop_
_entity.id
_entity.type
_entity.pdbx_description
1 polymer ?
#
loop_
_entity_poly.entity_id
_entity_poly.type
_entity_poly.pdbx_seq_one_letter_code
_entity_poly.pdbx_strand_id
1 'polypeptide(L)'
;VPRKKLQKVKENAKKMKKISDQARSSAPPAPPIMPMSDLCMSSLGEEYPLACTAATVKEYKAKWDRRVFGIDCEMVKTTAGSTLARVTMVDEHCKCVLDEFVKPKEDVLDYLTPLSGTR
;
A
#
# COMPACT_ATOMS: atom_id res chain seq x y z
N VAL A 1 48.54 18.82 1.81
CA VAL A 1 47.30 18.79 2.62
C VAL A 1 46.26 17.86 1.96
N PRO A 2 46.06 16.61 2.42
CA PRO A 2 44.73 16.00 2.19
C PRO A 2 44.21 15.03 3.27
N ARG A 3 44.98 14.63 4.29
CA ARG A 3 44.58 13.54 5.22
C ARG A 3 43.36 13.88 6.10
N LYS A 4 43.25 15.13 6.57
CA LYS A 4 42.15 15.58 7.44
C LYS A 4 40.79 15.63 6.73
N LYS A 5 40.76 15.94 5.42
CA LYS A 5 39.52 15.95 4.63
C LYS A 5 38.97 14.54 4.43
N LEU A 6 39.85 13.56 4.18
CA LEU A 6 39.45 12.16 3.97
C LEU A 6 38.91 11.49 5.24
N GLN A 7 39.47 11.81 6.41
CA GLN A 7 38.94 11.33 7.69
C GLN A 7 37.53 11.85 7.95
N LYS A 8 37.29 13.14 7.70
CA LYS A 8 35.97 13.76 7.90
C LYS A 8 34.90 13.17 6.96
N VAL A 9 35.26 12.83 5.73
CA VAL A 9 34.34 12.13 4.80
C VAL A 9 33.99 10.73 5.32
N LYS A 10 34.96 9.98 5.85
CA LYS A 10 34.73 8.65 6.42
C LYS A 10 33.84 8.70 7.68
N GLU A 11 34.04 9.69 8.53
CA GLU A 11 33.20 9.90 9.72
C GLU A 11 31.77 10.27 9.35
N ASN A 12 31.58 11.15 8.37
CA ASN A 12 30.26 11.52 7.87
C ASN A 12 29.52 10.31 7.26
N ALA A 13 30.21 9.46 6.49
CA ALA A 13 29.62 8.24 5.94
C ALA A 13 29.20 7.24 7.03
N LYS A 14 30.02 7.07 8.08
CA LYS A 14 29.67 6.25 9.25
C LYS A 14 28.46 6.80 10.00
N LYS A 15 28.38 8.12 10.15
CA LYS A 15 27.24 8.79 10.80
C LYS A 15 25.96 8.61 9.99
N MET A 16 26.01 8.75 8.66
CA MET A 16 24.86 8.51 7.78
C MET A 16 24.39 7.06 7.83
N LYS A 17 25.31 6.09 7.83
CA LYS A 17 24.96 4.67 7.96
C LYS A 17 24.30 4.35 9.30
N LYS A 18 24.80 4.92 10.39
CA LYS A 18 24.17 4.76 11.72
C LYS A 18 22.77 5.34 11.78
N ILE A 19 22.54 6.49 11.13
CA ILE A 19 21.21 7.10 11.03
C ILE A 19 20.27 6.24 10.18
N SER A 20 20.74 5.67 9.06
CA SER A 20 19.91 4.79 8.23
C SER A 20 19.56 3.47 8.93
N ASP A 21 20.51 2.90 9.67
CA ASP A 21 20.30 1.66 10.43
C ASP A 21 19.32 1.91 11.58
N GLN A 22 19.42 3.08 12.24
CA GLN A 22 18.48 3.50 13.28
C GLN A 22 17.08 3.76 12.71
N ALA A 23 16.96 4.40 11.54
CA ALA A 23 15.69 4.60 10.85
C ALA A 23 15.03 3.28 10.41
N ARG A 24 15.83 2.28 10.01
CA ARG A 24 15.34 0.93 9.69
C ARG A 24 14.85 0.17 10.92
N SER A 25 15.49 0.36 12.09
CA SER A 25 15.03 -0.25 13.34
C SER A 25 13.75 0.38 13.91
N SER A 26 13.43 1.62 13.53
CA SER A 26 12.22 2.32 13.96
C SER A 26 11.07 2.26 12.96
N ALA A 27 11.35 1.89 11.70
CA ALA A 27 10.31 1.70 10.70
C ALA A 27 9.57 0.39 10.99
N PRO A 28 8.24 0.40 11.11
CA PRO A 28 7.49 -0.84 11.19
C PRO A 28 7.76 -1.68 9.93
N PRO A 29 7.79 -3.03 10.04
CA PRO A 29 7.81 -3.86 8.85
C PRO A 29 6.62 -3.46 7.97
N ALA A 30 6.87 -3.27 6.68
CA ALA A 30 5.79 -3.03 5.72
C ALA A 30 4.75 -4.14 5.93
N PRO A 31 3.46 -3.80 6.11
CA PRO A 31 2.46 -4.84 6.27
C PRO A 31 2.51 -5.75 5.04
N PRO A 32 2.42 -7.07 5.22
CA PRO A 32 2.32 -7.98 4.09
C PRO A 32 1.10 -7.56 3.26
N ILE A 33 1.26 -7.60 1.93
CA ILE A 33 0.14 -7.48 1.00
C ILE A 33 -0.79 -8.65 1.33
N MET A 34 -1.91 -8.38 2.01
CA MET A 34 -2.90 -9.42 2.30
C MET A 34 -3.54 -9.80 0.97
N PRO A 35 -3.46 -11.07 0.54
CA PRO A 35 -4.16 -11.51 -0.66
C PRO A 35 -5.67 -11.37 -0.45
N MET A 36 -6.39 -11.02 -1.52
CA MET A 36 -7.85 -10.83 -1.55
C MET A 36 -8.67 -12.05 -1.09
N SER A 37 -8.04 -13.20 -0.84
CA SER A 37 -8.67 -14.42 -0.34
C SER A 37 -9.10 -14.36 1.12
N ASP A 38 -8.58 -13.43 1.92
CA ASP A 38 -8.72 -13.48 3.39
C ASP A 38 -9.90 -12.66 3.92
N LEU A 39 -10.82 -12.23 3.05
CA LEU A 39 -12.05 -11.51 3.44
C LEU A 39 -13.19 -12.43 3.91
N CYS A 40 -13.01 -13.76 3.91
CA CYS A 40 -14.02 -14.69 4.43
C CYS A 40 -13.89 -14.85 5.96
N MET A 41 -14.54 -13.96 6.71
CA MET A 41 -14.58 -14.01 8.17
C MET A 41 -15.66 -14.95 8.73
N SER A 42 -15.98 -16.04 8.03
CA SER A 42 -16.94 -17.00 8.59
C SER A 42 -16.56 -18.43 8.25
N SER A 43 -16.20 -19.14 9.31
CA SER A 43 -16.34 -20.59 9.47
C SER A 43 -15.16 -21.43 9.01
N LEU A 44 -14.56 -22.08 10.02
CA LEU A 44 -13.78 -23.33 9.99
C LEU A 44 -12.27 -23.21 9.77
N GLY A 45 -11.56 -23.19 10.91
CA GLY A 45 -10.43 -24.09 11.13
C GLY A 45 -9.18 -23.83 10.30
N GLU A 46 -8.47 -22.76 10.62
CA GLU A 46 -7.14 -22.45 10.12
C GLU A 46 -6.10 -23.51 10.52
N GLU A 47 -5.28 -23.92 9.56
CA GLU A 47 -3.85 -24.08 9.81
C GLU A 47 -3.04 -23.36 8.72
N TYR A 48 -2.87 -22.05 8.86
CA TYR A 48 -1.70 -21.33 8.34
C TYR A 48 -0.85 -20.77 9.50
N PRO A 49 0.40 -21.24 9.67
CA PRO A 49 1.25 -20.83 10.77
C PRO A 49 2.07 -19.59 10.42
N LEU A 50 1.77 -18.50 11.11
CA LEU A 50 2.82 -17.73 11.78
C LEU A 50 2.32 -17.28 13.14
N ALA A 51 1.93 -18.29 13.95
CA ALA A 51 1.40 -18.21 15.31
C ALA A 51 0.85 -16.82 15.67
N CYS A 52 -0.19 -16.42 14.93
CA CYS A 52 -0.99 -15.25 15.25
C CYS A 52 -1.86 -15.64 16.44
N THR A 53 -1.24 -15.76 17.62
CA THR A 53 -1.95 -16.04 18.86
C THR A 53 -2.93 -14.89 19.12
N ALA A 54 -4.04 -15.15 19.80
CA ALA A 54 -4.98 -14.08 20.17
C ALA A 54 -4.31 -12.92 20.94
N ALA A 55 -3.18 -13.20 21.61
CA ALA A 55 -2.32 -12.21 22.25
C ALA A 55 -1.60 -11.31 21.22
N THR A 56 -1.00 -11.87 20.17
CA THR A 56 -0.34 -11.08 19.12
C THR A 56 -1.36 -10.29 18.28
N VAL A 57 -2.55 -10.84 18.02
CA VAL A 57 -3.66 -10.08 17.39
C VAL A 57 -4.05 -8.86 18.24
N LYS A 58 -4.21 -9.06 19.56
CA LYS A 58 -4.53 -7.96 20.50
C LYS A 58 -3.43 -6.90 20.52
N GLU A 59 -2.17 -7.30 20.60
CA GLU A 59 -1.04 -6.35 20.58
C GLU A 59 -0.98 -5.58 19.26
N TYR A 60 -1.16 -6.26 18.12
CA TYR A 60 -1.14 -5.59 16.82
C TYR A 60 -2.35 -4.68 16.58
N LYS A 61 -3.53 -5.02 17.10
CA LYS A 61 -4.75 -4.19 17.03
C LYS A 61 -4.68 -2.98 17.99
N ALA A 62 -4.05 -3.16 19.15
CA ALA A 62 -3.80 -2.06 20.09
C ALA A 62 -2.68 -1.12 19.63
N LYS A 63 -1.69 -1.66 18.92
CA LYS A 63 -0.53 -0.90 18.41
C LYS A 63 -0.80 -0.20 17.08
N TRP A 64 -1.72 -0.73 16.29
CA TRP A 64 -2.09 -0.18 14.98
C TRP A 64 -3.61 -0.12 14.88
N ASP A 65 -4.17 1.08 15.03
CA ASP A 65 -5.52 1.39 14.54
C ASP A 65 -5.49 1.35 13.01
N ARG A 66 -5.54 0.14 12.45
CA ARG A 66 -5.48 -0.08 11.01
C ARG A 66 -6.87 0.09 10.44
N ARG A 67 -7.12 1.25 9.84
CA ARG A 67 -8.25 1.45 8.95
C ARG A 67 -7.99 0.71 7.64
N VAL A 68 -8.93 -0.16 7.24
CA VAL A 68 -8.82 -0.96 6.03
C VAL A 68 -9.78 -0.38 5.01
N PHE A 69 -9.31 -0.22 3.78
CA PHE A 69 -10.12 0.26 2.67
C PHE A 69 -10.03 -0.71 1.49
N GLY A 70 -11.18 -0.98 0.88
CA GLY A 70 -11.25 -1.59 -0.45
C GLY A 70 -11.14 -0.50 -1.51
N ILE A 71 -10.36 -0.73 -2.56
CA ILE A 71 -10.20 0.19 -3.69
C ILE A 71 -10.46 -0.58 -4.98
N ASP A 72 -11.31 -0.03 -5.83
CA ASP A 72 -11.55 -0.50 -7.19
C ASP A 72 -11.34 0.65 -8.18
N CYS A 73 -10.78 0.32 -9.34
CA CYS A 73 -10.42 1.28 -10.37
C CYS A 73 -11.00 0.82 -11.68
N GLU A 74 -11.51 1.77 -12.48
CA GLU A 74 -11.91 1.53 -13.86
C GLU A 74 -10.99 2.32 -14.80
N MET A 75 -10.56 1.68 -15.88
CA MET A 75 -9.55 2.21 -16.80
C MET A 75 -10.07 2.30 -18.22
N VAL A 76 -9.50 3.23 -18.97
CA VAL A 76 -9.74 3.44 -20.40
C VAL A 76 -8.42 3.34 -21.17
N LYS A 77 -8.49 3.00 -22.46
CA LYS A 77 -7.32 3.04 -23.34
C LYS A 77 -7.13 4.44 -23.91
N THR A 78 -5.93 4.95 -23.76
CA THR A 78 -5.48 6.24 -24.31
C THR A 78 -4.30 6.03 -25.25
N THR A 79 -3.83 7.11 -25.87
CA THR A 79 -2.60 7.10 -26.69
C THR A 79 -1.34 6.71 -25.90
N ALA A 80 -1.35 6.82 -24.58
CA ALA A 80 -0.26 6.42 -23.70
C ALA A 80 -0.44 5.02 -23.07
N GLY A 81 -1.53 4.32 -23.35
CA GLY A 81 -1.83 2.99 -22.80
C GLY A 81 -3.07 2.97 -21.91
N SER A 82 -3.11 2.10 -20.91
CA SER A 82 -4.24 2.04 -19.96
C SER A 82 -4.14 3.18 -18.94
N THR A 83 -5.21 3.95 -18.78
CA THR A 83 -5.26 5.14 -17.92
C THR A 83 -6.51 5.11 -17.04
N LEU A 84 -6.38 5.59 -15.79
CA LEU A 84 -7.48 5.66 -14.82
C LEU A 84 -8.61 6.57 -15.32
N ALA A 85 -9.85 6.11 -15.17
CA ALA A 85 -11.07 6.85 -15.52
C ALA A 85 -12.08 6.95 -14.38
N ARG A 86 -12.10 6.01 -13.43
CA ARG A 86 -12.89 6.09 -12.20
C ARG A 86 -12.19 5.39 -11.06
N VAL A 87 -12.34 5.90 -9.84
CA VAL A 87 -11.85 5.27 -8.61
C VAL A 87 -12.98 5.20 -7.60
N THR A 88 -13.16 4.03 -7.00
CA THR A 88 -14.10 3.80 -5.90
C THR A 88 -13.35 3.28 -4.68
N MET A 89 -13.69 3.79 -3.50
CA MET A 89 -13.12 3.35 -2.23
C MET A 89 -14.24 3.08 -1.22
N VAL A 90 -14.10 2.00 -0.46
CA VAL A 90 -15.01 1.59 0.60
C VAL A 90 -14.25 1.33 1.90
N ASP A 91 -14.87 1.64 3.04
CA ASP A 91 -14.33 1.31 4.36
C ASP A 91 -14.66 -0.14 4.80
N GLU A 92 -14.23 -0.53 6.01
CA GLU A 92 -14.47 -1.85 6.58
C GLU A 92 -15.97 -2.16 6.84
N HIS A 93 -16.83 -1.14 6.81
CA HIS A 93 -18.27 -1.26 6.93
C HIS A 93 -18.96 -1.30 5.56
N CYS A 94 -18.19 -1.48 4.49
CA CYS A 94 -18.65 -1.44 3.11
C CYS A 94 -19.31 -0.11 2.73
N LYS A 95 -19.03 0.98 3.46
CA LYS A 95 -19.54 2.30 3.12
C LYS A 95 -18.62 2.93 2.08
N CYS A 96 -19.20 3.41 0.99
CA CYS A 96 -18.46 4.18 -0.01
C CYS A 96 -17.97 5.50 0.61
N VAL A 97 -16.65 5.69 0.57
CA VAL A 97 -15.96 6.90 1.06
C VAL A 97 -15.41 7.77 -0.06
N LEU A 98 -15.24 7.20 -1.26
CA LEU A 98 -14.84 7.91 -2.47
C LEU A 98 -15.45 7.22 -3.69
N ASP A 99 -16.02 8.00 -4.61
CA ASP A 99 -16.46 7.53 -5.93
C ASP A 99 -16.36 8.71 -6.90
N GLU A 100 -15.29 8.75 -7.67
CA GLU A 100 -14.95 9.91 -8.50
C GLU A 100 -14.50 9.50 -9.90
N PHE A 101 -14.93 10.30 -10.89
CA PHE A 101 -14.46 10.19 -12.27
C PHE A 101 -13.19 11.02 -12.46
N VAL A 102 -12.22 10.45 -13.17
CA VAL A 102 -10.95 11.08 -13.48
C VAL A 102 -10.91 11.35 -14.97
N LYS A 103 -10.64 12.61 -15.36
CA LYS A 103 -10.38 12.95 -16.76
C LYS A 103 -8.96 12.55 -17.14
N PRO A 104 -8.77 11.64 -18.12
CA PRO A 104 -7.44 11.31 -18.63
C PRO A 104 -6.75 12.56 -19.21
N LYS A 105 -5.43 12.63 -19.08
CA LYS A 105 -4.64 13.73 -19.65
C LYS A 105 -4.51 13.60 -21.16
N GLU A 106 -4.35 12.36 -21.61
CA GLU A 106 -4.21 11.98 -23.01
C GLU A 106 -5.58 11.68 -23.64
N ASP A 107 -5.62 11.77 -24.97
CA ASP A 107 -6.83 11.45 -25.72
C ASP A 107 -7.22 9.99 -25.54
N VAL A 108 -8.49 9.77 -25.22
CA VAL A 108 -9.08 8.45 -25.06
C VAL A 108 -9.31 7.85 -26.44
N LEU A 109 -8.74 6.66 -26.66
CA LEU A 109 -8.91 5.88 -27.88
C LEU A 109 -10.10 4.93 -27.76
N ASP A 110 -10.29 4.31 -26.59
CA ASP A 110 -11.35 3.34 -26.34
C ASP A 110 -11.72 3.33 -24.86
N TYR A 111 -12.99 3.60 -24.55
CA TYR A 111 -13.51 3.63 -23.19
C TYR A 111 -13.66 2.25 -22.57
N LEU A 112 -13.61 1.17 -23.37
CA LEU A 112 -13.83 -0.19 -22.90
C LEU A 112 -15.13 -0.35 -22.10
N THR A 113 -16.18 0.43 -22.41
CA THR A 113 -17.44 0.50 -21.66
C THR A 113 -18.05 -0.86 -21.28
N PRO A 114 -18.01 -1.92 -22.13
CA PRO A 114 -18.51 -3.25 -21.74
C PRO A 114 -17.74 -3.89 -20.58
N LEU A 115 -16.49 -3.49 -20.34
CA LEU A 115 -15.61 -3.97 -19.30
C LEU A 115 -15.51 -2.98 -18.13
N SER A 116 -15.38 -1.67 -18.43
CA SER A 116 -15.09 -0.62 -17.44
C SER A 116 -16.33 0.07 -16.87
N GLY A 117 -17.51 -0.16 -17.47
CA GLY A 117 -18.76 0.47 -17.05
C GLY A 117 -18.79 2.01 -17.17
N THR A 118 -17.76 2.64 -17.73
CA THR A 118 -17.68 4.10 -17.92
C THR A 118 -18.56 4.52 -19.09
N ARG A 119 -19.57 5.36 -18.81
CA ARG A 119 -20.53 5.92 -19.79
C ARG A 119 -20.36 7.43 -19.91
#